data_AF-A0A0D1ZF01-F1
#
_entry.id   AF-A0A0D1ZF01-F1
#
_cell.length_a   1.000
_cell.length_b   1.000
_cell.length_c   1.000
_cell.angle_alpha   90.00
_cell.angle_beta   90.00
_cell.angle_gamma   90.00
#
_symmetry.space_group_name_H-M   'P 1'
#
loop_
_entity.id
_entity.type
_entity.pdbx_description
1 polymer ?
#
loop_
_entity_poly.entity_id
_entity_poly.type
_entity_poly.pdbx_seq_one_letter_code
_entity_poly.pdbx_strand_id
1 'polypeptide(L)'
;MPSNYPPRQDTATIRRPFHSSPHHSAAPPRRPLPELASIDDRLAEFTLNEAISTPEVQLKLPDNKGLSEPQPLGYVLSGIDRTTHFVQQMTPVDDPREFAVVRIVTRNELVREVTAKRDLARKQASEQKRKKPKQLELNWAIAPTDLEIKMKQMESFLEKGKKVELMMANKRRQRKATREEAEKLLSVVRTKCEELGASEVAKFTGAILGQATMTVEKLKK
;
A
#
# COMPACT_ATOMS: atom_id res chain seq x y z
N MET A 1 -47.00 33.06 77.01
CA MET A 1 -45.70 32.69 76.40
C MET A 1 -45.93 31.54 75.42
N PRO A 2 -46.25 31.82 74.15
CA PRO A 2 -46.44 30.77 73.14
C PRO A 2 -45.10 30.32 72.55
N SER A 3 -44.89 29.00 72.54
CA SER A 3 -43.71 28.30 72.03
C SER A 3 -43.70 28.32 70.50
N ASN A 4 -42.62 28.84 69.94
CA ASN A 4 -42.39 28.99 68.51
C ASN A 4 -41.48 27.84 68.04
N TYR A 5 -42.01 26.89 67.27
CA TYR A 5 -41.23 25.90 66.55
C TYR A 5 -41.67 25.88 65.08
N PRO A 6 -40.75 26.03 64.12
CA PRO A 6 -41.08 25.97 62.69
C PRO A 6 -41.24 24.52 62.19
N PRO A 7 -41.96 24.30 61.07
CA PRO A 7 -42.18 22.98 60.51
C PRO A 7 -40.93 22.41 59.82
N ARG A 8 -40.77 21.09 59.89
CA ARG A 8 -39.74 20.31 59.18
C ARG A 8 -39.93 20.40 57.67
N GLN A 9 -38.86 20.69 56.94
CA GLN A 9 -38.82 20.59 55.49
C GLN A 9 -38.52 19.15 55.08
N ASP A 10 -39.39 18.59 54.25
CA ASP A 10 -39.21 17.27 53.63
C ASP A 10 -38.04 17.29 52.66
N THR A 11 -37.03 16.46 52.93
CA THR A 11 -35.91 16.23 52.00
C THR A 11 -36.38 15.35 50.85
N ALA A 12 -36.69 15.96 49.71
CA ALA A 12 -36.94 15.25 48.46
C ALA A 12 -35.68 14.47 48.04
N THR A 13 -35.78 13.14 48.09
CA THR A 13 -34.73 12.21 47.64
C THR A 13 -34.61 12.28 46.13
N ILE A 14 -33.56 12.92 45.61
CA ILE A 14 -33.21 12.92 44.19
C ILE A 14 -32.71 11.52 43.82
N ARG A 15 -33.61 10.66 43.33
CA ARG A 15 -33.23 9.42 42.64
C ARG A 15 -32.70 9.78 41.25
N ARG A 16 -31.39 9.69 41.06
CA ARG A 16 -30.79 9.71 39.72
C ARG A 16 -31.18 8.43 38.98
N PRO A 17 -31.81 8.49 37.80
CA PRO A 17 -32.00 7.30 36.99
C PRO A 17 -30.66 6.87 36.40
N PHE A 18 -30.23 5.65 36.74
CA PHE A 18 -29.17 4.94 36.04
C PHE A 18 -29.62 4.75 34.58
N HIS A 19 -29.02 5.51 33.66
CA HIS A 19 -29.17 5.25 32.24
C HIS A 19 -28.28 4.06 31.90
N SER A 20 -28.90 2.89 31.69
CA SER A 20 -28.25 1.76 31.05
C SER A 20 -27.95 2.16 29.61
N SER A 21 -26.69 2.52 29.33
CA SER A 21 -26.24 2.71 27.96
C SER A 21 -26.18 1.33 27.31
N PRO A 22 -26.90 1.08 26.20
CA PRO A 22 -26.74 -0.16 25.47
C PRO A 22 -25.35 -0.15 24.83
N HIS A 23 -24.44 -0.94 25.40
CA HIS A 23 -23.19 -1.31 24.73
C HIS A 23 -23.56 -2.17 23.53
N HIS A 24 -23.84 -1.51 22.39
CA HIS A 24 -23.78 -2.17 21.10
C HIS A 24 -22.31 -2.57 20.87
N SER A 25 -21.96 -3.80 21.22
CA SER A 25 -20.77 -4.47 20.73
C SER A 25 -20.93 -4.68 19.23
N ALA A 26 -20.72 -3.62 18.45
CA ALA A 26 -20.49 -3.75 17.02
C ALA A 26 -19.16 -4.48 16.87
N ALA A 27 -19.22 -5.77 16.52
CA ALA A 27 -18.04 -6.49 16.07
C ALA A 27 -17.37 -5.67 14.95
N PRO A 28 -16.04 -5.47 14.99
CA PRO A 28 -15.37 -4.73 13.93
C PRO A 28 -15.71 -5.41 12.59
N PRO A 29 -16.02 -4.65 11.53
CA PRO A 29 -16.34 -5.24 10.24
C PRO A 29 -15.20 -6.17 9.85
N ARG A 30 -15.52 -7.45 9.67
CA ARG A 30 -14.57 -8.42 9.11
C ARG A 30 -14.14 -7.83 7.77
N ARG A 31 -12.87 -7.43 7.64
CA ARG A 31 -12.32 -7.09 6.34
C ARG A 31 -12.61 -8.28 5.43
N PRO A 32 -13.30 -8.09 4.29
CA PRO A 32 -13.49 -9.19 3.36
C PRO A 32 -12.10 -9.71 3.01
N LEU A 33 -11.93 -11.03 3.14
CA LEU A 33 -10.74 -11.69 2.63
C LEU A 33 -10.61 -11.30 1.16
N PRO A 34 -9.40 -11.00 0.66
CA PRO A 34 -9.23 -10.73 -0.76
C PRO A 34 -9.74 -11.95 -1.52
N GLU A 35 -10.79 -11.72 -2.33
CA GLU A 35 -11.40 -12.75 -3.16
C GLU A 35 -10.30 -13.33 -4.04
N LEU A 36 -10.03 -14.63 -3.86
CA LEU A 36 -9.04 -15.34 -4.64
C LEU A 36 -9.62 -15.51 -6.05
N ALA A 37 -9.46 -14.47 -6.89
CA ALA A 37 -9.90 -14.52 -8.28
C ALA A 37 -9.35 -15.79 -8.93
N SER A 38 -10.27 -16.62 -9.42
CA SER A 38 -9.97 -17.88 -10.10
C SER A 38 -9.09 -17.62 -11.31
N ILE A 39 -8.42 -18.67 -11.78
CA ILE A 39 -7.70 -18.60 -13.07
C ILE A 39 -8.70 -18.23 -14.17
N ASP A 40 -9.91 -18.78 -14.13
CA ASP A 40 -10.94 -18.51 -15.14
C ASP A 40 -11.43 -17.05 -15.10
N ASP A 41 -11.58 -16.45 -13.91
CA ASP A 41 -11.94 -15.02 -13.78
C ASP A 41 -10.87 -14.12 -14.40
N ARG A 42 -9.60 -14.50 -14.26
CA ARG A 42 -8.46 -13.78 -14.86
C ARG A 42 -8.36 -13.99 -16.35
N LEU A 43 -8.82 -15.14 -16.86
CA LEU A 43 -8.93 -15.38 -18.30
C LEU A 43 -10.02 -14.51 -18.92
N ALA A 44 -11.07 -14.16 -18.15
CA ALA A 44 -12.11 -13.22 -18.59
C ALA A 44 -11.62 -11.77 -18.72
N GLU A 45 -10.42 -11.43 -18.21
CA GLU A 45 -9.78 -10.13 -18.47
C GLU A 45 -9.31 -9.99 -19.93
N PHE A 46 -9.17 -11.09 -20.66
CA PHE A 46 -8.82 -11.06 -22.08
C PHE A 46 -10.07 -11.00 -22.96
N THR A 47 -10.02 -10.17 -23.99
CA THR A 47 -11.03 -10.18 -25.07
C THR A 47 -10.75 -11.36 -26.00
N LEU A 48 -11.56 -12.42 -25.90
CA LEU A 48 -11.40 -13.67 -26.62
C LEU A 48 -12.58 -13.94 -27.58
N ASN A 49 -12.28 -14.57 -28.70
CA ASN A 49 -13.24 -15.11 -29.67
C ASN A 49 -14.35 -14.09 -30.05
N GLU A 50 -15.61 -14.39 -29.75
CA GLU A 50 -16.77 -13.57 -30.08
C GLU A 50 -16.88 -12.29 -29.24
N ALA A 51 -16.09 -12.15 -28.17
CA ALA A 51 -16.02 -10.90 -27.42
C ALA A 51 -15.29 -9.79 -28.20
N ILE A 52 -14.60 -10.13 -29.29
CA ILE A 52 -13.93 -9.18 -30.18
C ILE A 52 -15.01 -8.45 -30.98
N SER A 53 -15.11 -7.13 -30.78
CA SER A 53 -16.18 -6.29 -31.35
C SER A 53 -16.04 -6.01 -32.84
N THR A 54 -14.84 -6.18 -33.41
CA THR A 54 -14.53 -5.82 -34.79
C THR A 54 -14.81 -6.97 -35.75
N PRO A 55 -15.51 -6.74 -36.87
CA PRO A 55 -15.82 -7.79 -37.85
C PRO A 55 -14.58 -8.24 -38.65
N GLU A 56 -13.63 -7.34 -38.88
CA GLU A 56 -12.37 -7.60 -39.58
C GLU A 56 -11.19 -7.54 -38.61
N VAL A 57 -10.30 -8.51 -38.73
CA VAL A 57 -9.16 -8.71 -37.82
C VAL A 57 -7.89 -9.00 -38.60
N GLN A 58 -6.74 -8.66 -38.02
CA GLN A 58 -5.43 -8.98 -38.58
C GLN A 58 -4.69 -9.96 -37.67
N LEU A 59 -4.30 -11.11 -38.20
CA LEU A 59 -3.57 -12.14 -37.47
C LEU A 59 -2.09 -11.75 -37.34
N LYS A 60 -1.57 -11.84 -36.12
CA LYS A 60 -0.14 -11.78 -35.88
C LYS A 60 0.50 -13.09 -36.30
N LEU A 61 1.35 -13.04 -37.33
CA LEU A 61 2.07 -14.21 -37.81
C LEU A 61 3.18 -14.62 -36.81
N PRO A 62 3.43 -15.94 -36.62
CA PRO A 62 4.41 -16.44 -35.66
C PRO A 62 5.87 -16.04 -36.00
N ASP A 63 6.16 -15.77 -37.27
CA ASP A 63 7.50 -15.44 -37.76
C ASP A 63 7.95 -14.00 -37.48
N ASN A 64 7.19 -13.23 -36.69
CA ASN A 64 7.49 -11.83 -36.36
C ASN A 64 7.61 -10.92 -37.61
N LYS A 65 7.12 -11.39 -38.76
CA LYS A 65 7.34 -10.81 -40.09
C LYS A 65 6.25 -9.82 -40.52
N GLY A 66 5.22 -9.62 -39.69
CA GLY A 66 4.14 -8.66 -39.94
C GLY A 66 2.78 -9.13 -39.46
N LEU A 67 1.78 -8.31 -39.77
CA LEU A 67 0.36 -8.62 -39.62
C LEU A 67 -0.16 -9.24 -40.93
N SER A 68 -1.14 -10.13 -40.84
CA SER A 68 -1.86 -10.60 -42.02
C SER A 68 -2.67 -9.45 -42.66
N GLU A 69 -3.13 -9.68 -43.89
CA GLU A 69 -4.22 -8.88 -44.43
C GLU A 69 -5.46 -8.98 -43.53
N PRO A 70 -6.32 -7.95 -43.51
CA PRO A 70 -7.60 -8.00 -42.81
C PRO A 70 -8.43 -9.20 -43.28
N GLN A 71 -8.87 -10.01 -42.34
CA GLN A 71 -9.73 -11.16 -42.58
C GLN A 71 -10.96 -11.10 -41.68
N PRO A 72 -12.12 -11.62 -42.14
CA PRO A 72 -13.29 -11.69 -41.29
C PRO A 72 -13.04 -12.55 -40.04
N LEU A 73 -13.43 -12.05 -38.86
CA LEU A 73 -13.27 -12.78 -37.60
C LEU A 73 -13.92 -14.17 -37.65
N GLY A 74 -15.09 -14.29 -38.28
CA GLY A 74 -15.78 -15.57 -38.46
C GLY A 74 -14.96 -16.59 -39.25
N TYR A 75 -14.20 -16.15 -40.26
CA TYR A 75 -13.31 -17.02 -41.03
C TYR A 75 -12.18 -17.56 -40.14
N VAL A 76 -11.54 -16.68 -39.37
CA VAL A 76 -10.48 -17.05 -38.42
C VAL A 76 -11.00 -18.03 -37.36
N LEU A 77 -12.17 -17.76 -36.78
CA LEU A 77 -12.79 -18.63 -35.78
C LEU A 77 -13.18 -19.99 -36.34
N SER A 78 -13.61 -20.06 -37.60
CA SER A 78 -13.96 -21.32 -38.27
C SER A 78 -12.73 -22.18 -38.58
N GLY A 79 -11.55 -21.56 -38.72
CA GLY A 79 -10.30 -22.25 -39.05
C GLY A 79 -9.57 -22.86 -37.86
N ILE A 80 -10.02 -22.62 -36.62
CA ILE A 80 -9.38 -23.12 -35.40
C ILE A 80 -10.22 -24.17 -34.68
N ASP A 81 -9.55 -25.03 -33.93
CA ASP A 81 -10.22 -25.90 -32.97
C ASP A 81 -10.61 -25.11 -31.71
N ARG A 82 -11.90 -24.78 -31.60
CA ARG A 82 -12.48 -23.98 -30.51
C ARG A 82 -12.39 -24.64 -29.12
N THR A 83 -11.99 -25.92 -29.05
CA THR A 83 -11.79 -26.61 -27.77
C THR A 83 -10.40 -26.35 -27.17
N THR A 84 -9.41 -26.14 -28.03
CA THR A 84 -7.99 -26.04 -27.64
C THR A 84 -7.40 -24.66 -27.87
N HIS A 85 -7.90 -23.94 -28.88
CA HIS A 85 -7.40 -22.66 -29.34
C HIS A 85 -8.44 -21.55 -29.16
N PHE A 86 -7.94 -20.35 -28.90
CA PHE A 86 -8.70 -19.12 -28.70
C PHE A 86 -8.08 -18.02 -29.55
N VAL A 87 -8.91 -17.18 -30.15
CA VAL A 87 -8.47 -15.95 -30.79
C VAL A 87 -8.45 -14.86 -29.72
N GLN A 88 -7.27 -14.32 -29.42
CA GLN A 88 -7.08 -13.26 -28.44
C GLN A 88 -6.77 -11.95 -29.13
N GLN A 89 -7.51 -10.90 -28.78
CA GLN A 89 -7.18 -9.53 -29.16
C GLN A 89 -5.97 -9.02 -28.37
N MET A 90 -4.98 -8.48 -29.08
CA MET A 90 -3.72 -7.99 -28.49
C MET A 90 -3.77 -6.51 -28.12
N THR A 91 -4.46 -5.71 -28.93
CA THR A 91 -4.53 -4.26 -28.78
C THR A 91 -6.00 -3.85 -28.61
N PRO A 92 -6.34 -3.02 -27.63
CA PRO A 92 -7.68 -2.44 -27.56
C PRO A 92 -7.94 -1.63 -28.83
N VAL A 93 -9.16 -1.74 -29.36
CA VAL A 93 -9.59 -0.98 -30.53
C VAL A 93 -10.66 0.00 -30.07
N ASP A 94 -10.42 1.29 -30.30
CA ASP A 94 -11.32 2.36 -29.87
C ASP A 94 -12.41 2.65 -30.91
N ASP A 95 -12.12 2.48 -32.21
CA ASP A 95 -13.08 2.64 -33.31
C ASP A 95 -13.45 1.28 -33.94
N PRO A 96 -14.73 0.88 -33.96
CA PRO A 96 -15.20 -0.34 -34.64
C PRO A 96 -14.87 -0.43 -36.14
N ARG A 97 -14.45 0.66 -36.78
CA ARG A 97 -14.01 0.71 -38.18
C ARG A 97 -12.54 0.33 -38.37
N GLU A 98 -11.78 0.21 -37.30
CA GLU A 98 -10.39 -0.25 -37.33
C GLU A 98 -10.29 -1.77 -37.18
N PHE A 99 -9.18 -2.33 -37.64
CA PHE A 99 -8.93 -3.78 -37.57
C PHE A 99 -8.28 -4.14 -36.23
N ALA A 100 -8.88 -5.08 -35.50
CA ALA A 100 -8.24 -5.61 -34.31
C ALA A 100 -7.06 -6.52 -34.66
N VAL A 101 -5.92 -6.29 -34.02
CA VAL A 101 -4.79 -7.21 -34.09
C VAL A 101 -5.05 -8.38 -33.15
N VAL A 102 -5.12 -9.58 -33.72
CA VAL A 102 -5.43 -10.82 -33.00
C VAL A 102 -4.30 -11.84 -33.12
N ARG A 103 -4.23 -12.75 -32.15
CA ARG A 103 -3.36 -13.92 -32.21
C ARG A 103 -4.12 -15.17 -31.79
N ILE A 104 -3.72 -16.32 -32.32
CA ILE A 104 -4.25 -17.61 -31.90
C ILE A 104 -3.40 -18.11 -30.74
N VAL A 105 -4.03 -18.46 -29.62
CA VAL A 105 -3.39 -18.94 -28.40
C VAL A 105 -4.13 -20.11 -27.81
N THR A 106 -3.41 -20.95 -27.08
CA THR A 106 -3.99 -22.06 -26.31
C THR A 106 -4.35 -21.61 -24.89
N ARG A 107 -5.26 -22.35 -24.22
CA ARG A 107 -5.58 -22.10 -22.80
C ARG A 107 -4.33 -22.08 -21.92
N ASN A 108 -3.39 -23.00 -22.18
CA ASN A 108 -2.16 -23.11 -21.41
C ASN A 108 -1.28 -21.86 -21.54
N GLU A 109 -1.23 -21.25 -22.72
CA GLU A 109 -0.47 -20.01 -22.95
C GLU A 109 -1.09 -18.82 -22.22
N LEU A 110 -2.42 -18.70 -22.25
CA LEU A 110 -3.13 -17.66 -21.50
C LEU A 110 -2.88 -17.79 -19.98
N VAL A 111 -2.95 -19.02 -19.45
CA VAL A 111 -2.65 -19.28 -18.03
C VAL A 111 -1.20 -18.94 -17.69
N ARG A 112 -0.25 -19.29 -18.56
CA ARG A 112 1.16 -18.91 -18.40
C ARG A 112 1.34 -17.39 -18.40
N GLU A 113 0.64 -16.67 -19.26
CA GLU A 113 0.72 -15.21 -19.30
C GLU A 113 0.14 -14.58 -18.02
N VAL A 114 -1.02 -15.04 -17.56
CA VAL A 114 -1.64 -14.59 -16.30
C VAL A 114 -0.70 -14.81 -15.11
N THR A 115 -0.12 -16.00 -15.01
CA THR A 115 0.80 -16.34 -13.91
C THR A 115 2.10 -15.54 -13.99
N ALA A 116 2.69 -15.37 -15.19
CA ALA A 116 3.87 -14.56 -15.39
C ALA A 116 3.64 -13.07 -15.06
N LYS A 117 2.52 -12.49 -15.51
CA LYS A 117 2.11 -11.12 -15.16
C LYS A 117 1.97 -10.96 -13.64
N ARG A 118 1.33 -11.93 -12.98
CA ARG A 118 1.17 -11.93 -11.51
C ARG A 118 2.51 -11.98 -10.79
N ASP A 119 3.41 -12.86 -11.22
CA ASP A 119 4.72 -13.00 -10.58
C ASP A 119 5.57 -11.76 -10.80
N LEU A 120 5.53 -11.17 -11.99
CA LEU A 120 6.18 -9.89 -12.27
C LEU A 120 5.62 -8.77 -11.37
N ALA A 121 4.29 -8.64 -11.29
CA ALA A 121 3.65 -7.65 -10.43
C ALA A 121 4.01 -7.86 -8.96
N ARG A 122 4.07 -9.12 -8.49
CA ARG A 122 4.49 -9.45 -7.12
C ARG A 122 5.95 -9.08 -6.86
N LYS A 123 6.86 -9.37 -7.81
CA LYS A 123 8.27 -8.98 -7.73
C LYS A 123 8.41 -7.46 -7.68
N GLN A 124 7.78 -6.74 -8.62
CA GLN A 124 7.78 -5.28 -8.64
C GLN A 124 7.20 -4.66 -7.37
N ALA A 125 6.06 -5.16 -6.88
CA ALA A 125 5.47 -4.70 -5.62
C ALA A 125 6.40 -4.97 -4.42
N SER A 126 7.11 -6.09 -4.41
CA SER A 126 8.08 -6.40 -3.36
C SER A 126 9.31 -5.48 -3.42
N GLU A 127 9.80 -5.15 -4.62
CA GLU A 127 10.90 -4.21 -4.83
C GLU A 127 10.51 -2.79 -4.47
N GLN A 128 9.32 -2.33 -4.85
CA GLN A 128 8.78 -1.03 -4.45
C GLN A 128 8.65 -0.94 -2.92
N LYS A 129 8.17 -2.00 -2.26
CA LYS A 129 8.12 -2.08 -0.79
C LYS A 129 9.50 -2.03 -0.15
N ARG A 130 10.54 -2.56 -0.80
CA ARG A 130 11.94 -2.47 -0.33
C ARG A 130 12.52 -1.07 -0.53
N LYS A 131 12.19 -0.41 -1.65
CA LYS A 131 12.63 0.96 -1.97
C LYS A 131 11.96 2.02 -1.09
N LYS A 132 10.73 1.78 -0.62
CA LYS A 132 10.01 2.74 0.24
C LYS A 132 10.77 2.94 1.57
N PRO A 133 11.13 4.18 1.93
CA PRO A 133 11.83 4.45 3.18
C PRO A 133 10.94 4.10 4.37
N LYS A 134 11.56 3.58 5.43
CA LYS A 134 10.87 3.28 6.67
C LYS A 134 10.95 4.52 7.57
N GLN A 135 9.80 5.13 7.81
CA GLN A 135 9.72 6.27 8.71
C GLN A 135 9.81 5.84 10.17
N LEU A 136 10.67 6.50 10.93
CA LEU A 136 10.84 6.33 12.36
C LEU A 136 10.62 7.68 13.05
N GLU A 137 9.54 7.78 13.80
CA GLU A 137 9.19 9.00 14.52
C GLU A 137 9.91 9.06 15.87
N LEU A 138 10.49 10.22 16.15
CA LEU A 138 11.19 10.59 17.37
C LEU A 138 10.56 11.86 17.94
N ASN A 139 10.45 11.92 19.26
CA ASN A 139 10.11 13.16 19.95
C ASN A 139 11.39 13.94 20.25
N TRP A 140 11.37 15.27 20.17
CA TRP A 140 12.51 16.08 20.63
C TRP A 140 12.82 15.85 22.11
N ALA A 141 11.78 15.68 22.94
CA ALA A 141 11.90 15.38 24.37
C ALA A 141 11.82 13.86 24.66
N ILE A 142 12.43 13.02 23.83
CA ILE A 142 12.42 11.57 23.99
C ILE A 142 13.22 11.12 25.22
N ALA A 143 12.70 10.12 25.94
CA ALA A 143 13.41 9.54 27.08
C ALA A 143 14.58 8.64 26.61
N PRO A 144 15.67 8.51 27.39
CA PRO A 144 16.84 7.71 26.99
C PRO A 144 16.51 6.25 26.65
N THR A 145 15.61 5.62 27.41
CA THR A 145 15.18 4.23 27.17
C THR A 145 14.42 4.07 25.85
N ASP A 146 13.54 5.01 25.52
CA ASP A 146 12.79 4.98 24.25
C ASP A 146 13.72 5.26 23.06
N LEU A 147 14.69 6.17 23.24
CA LEU A 147 15.71 6.43 22.25
C LEU A 147 16.50 5.17 21.92
N GLU A 148 16.91 4.38 22.92
CA GLU A 148 17.64 3.13 22.70
C GLU A 148 16.84 2.12 21.87
N ILE A 149 15.55 1.96 22.17
CA ILE A 149 14.64 1.08 21.41
C ILE A 149 14.54 1.54 19.95
N LYS A 150 14.42 2.85 19.73
CA LYS A 150 14.35 3.44 18.39
C LYS A 150 15.66 3.27 17.63
N MET A 151 16.81 3.40 18.29
CA MET A 151 18.11 3.15 17.65
C MET A 151 18.27 1.68 17.24
N LYS A 152 17.86 0.72 18.08
CA LYS A 152 17.83 -0.71 17.71
C LYS A 152 16.90 -0.99 16.53
N GLN A 153 15.75 -0.32 16.47
CA GLN A 153 14.86 -0.42 15.31
C GLN A 153 15.52 0.11 14.04
N MET A 154 16.17 1.27 14.11
CA MET A 154 16.92 1.86 13.02
C MET A 154 18.02 0.93 12.51
N GLU A 155 18.84 0.37 13.41
CA GLU A 155 19.86 -0.63 13.10
C GLU A 155 19.26 -1.83 12.34
N SER A 156 18.18 -2.41 12.85
CA SER A 156 17.52 -3.56 12.21
C SER A 156 16.97 -3.26 10.81
N PHE A 157 16.63 -2.00 10.51
CA PHE A 157 16.19 -1.58 9.19
C PHE A 157 17.37 -1.36 8.24
N LEU A 158 18.45 -0.74 8.73
CA LEU A 158 19.68 -0.50 7.98
C LEU A 158 20.39 -1.81 7.63
N GLU A 159 20.42 -2.79 8.53
CA GLU A 159 20.94 -4.15 8.27
C GLU A 159 20.18 -4.86 7.15
N LYS A 160 18.87 -4.61 7.03
CA LYS A 160 18.03 -5.14 5.95
C LYS A 160 18.20 -4.38 4.64
N GLY A 161 19.12 -3.43 4.57
CA GLY A 161 19.37 -2.58 3.40
C GLY A 161 18.22 -1.63 3.09
N LYS A 162 17.41 -1.26 4.09
CA LYS A 162 16.31 -0.29 3.92
C LYS A 162 16.79 1.12 4.20
N LYS A 163 16.21 2.07 3.47
CA LYS A 163 16.33 3.50 3.79
C LYS A 163 15.48 3.82 5.02
N VAL A 164 16.00 4.60 5.93
CA VAL A 164 15.29 5.02 7.15
C VAL A 164 15.12 6.53 7.14
N GLU A 165 13.89 6.98 7.35
CA GLU A 165 13.53 8.39 7.45
C GLU A 165 13.19 8.72 8.90
N LEU A 166 14.04 9.47 9.57
CA LEU A 166 13.89 9.88 10.96
C LEU A 166 13.10 11.18 11.00
N MET A 167 11.88 11.15 11.52
CA MET A 167 11.06 12.34 11.70
C MET A 167 11.06 12.76 13.17
N MET A 168 11.63 13.91 13.46
CA MET A 168 11.65 14.52 14.79
C MET A 168 10.57 15.59 14.89
N ALA A 169 9.65 15.43 15.84
CA ALA A 169 8.55 16.36 16.04
C ALA A 169 8.16 16.45 17.52
N ASN A 170 7.58 17.57 17.92
CA ASN A 170 7.01 17.72 19.26
C ASN A 170 5.67 16.99 19.36
N LYS A 171 5.49 16.20 20.41
CA LYS A 171 4.19 15.58 20.69
C LYS A 171 3.21 16.59 21.26
N ARG A 172 1.97 16.61 20.74
CA ARG A 172 0.90 17.49 21.21
C ARG A 172 0.64 17.23 22.70
N ARG A 173 0.60 18.31 23.51
CA ARG A 173 0.37 18.30 24.98
C ARG A 173 1.48 17.64 25.83
N GLN A 174 2.67 17.38 25.28
CA GLN A 174 3.81 16.93 26.08
C GLN A 174 4.86 18.04 26.27
N ARG A 175 5.82 17.79 27.17
CA ARG A 175 6.97 18.66 27.39
C ARG A 175 7.66 18.96 26.06
N LYS A 176 7.92 20.25 25.81
CA LYS A 176 8.76 20.71 24.71
C LYS A 176 10.22 20.56 25.13
N ALA A 177 11.06 20.07 24.23
CA ALA A 177 12.49 20.02 24.47
C ALA A 177 13.09 21.42 24.52
N THR A 178 14.21 21.58 25.22
CA THR A 178 15.07 22.75 25.05
C THR A 178 15.92 22.60 23.79
N ARG A 179 16.49 23.71 23.31
CA ARG A 179 17.38 23.70 22.14
C ARG A 179 18.59 22.79 22.36
N GLU A 180 19.17 22.83 23.56
CA GLU A 180 20.30 21.99 23.95
C GLU A 180 19.94 20.49 23.93
N GLU A 181 18.76 20.12 24.43
CA GLU A 181 18.27 18.74 24.38
C GLU A 181 18.10 18.26 22.93
N ALA A 182 17.56 19.11 22.05
CA ALA A 182 17.38 18.80 20.63
C ALA A 182 18.72 18.64 19.88
N GLU A 183 19.69 19.51 20.15
CA GLU A 183 21.04 19.42 19.55
C GLU A 183 21.79 18.17 20.05
N LYS A 184 21.65 17.82 21.34
CA LYS A 184 22.20 16.59 21.90
C LYS A 184 21.57 15.34 21.27
N LEU A 185 20.25 15.35 21.05
CA LEU A 185 19.57 14.25 20.34
C LEU A 185 20.14 14.06 18.92
N LEU A 186 20.29 15.15 18.17
CA LEU A 186 20.86 15.11 16.82
C LEU A 186 22.29 14.55 16.81
N SER A 187 23.12 14.97 17.77
CA SER A 187 24.48 14.44 17.96
C SER A 187 24.46 12.92 18.18
N VAL A 188 23.65 12.43 19.13
CA VAL A 188 23.56 11.00 19.44
C VAL A 188 23.13 10.18 18.23
N VAL A 189 22.12 10.66 17.49
CA VAL A 189 21.64 9.98 16.29
C VAL A 189 22.71 9.96 15.20
N ARG A 190 23.42 11.07 14.96
CA ARG A 190 24.52 11.12 13.98
C ARG A 190 25.65 10.16 14.32
N THR A 191 26.11 10.16 15.57
CA THR A 191 27.14 9.22 16.04
C THR A 191 26.68 7.77 15.85
N LYS A 192 25.42 7.45 16.18
CA LYS A 192 24.86 6.12 15.93
C LYS A 192 24.80 5.76 14.44
N CYS A 193 24.48 6.71 13.57
CA CYS A 193 24.51 6.47 12.13
C CYS A 193 25.93 6.19 11.64
N GLU A 194 26.93 6.93 12.10
CA GLU A 194 28.35 6.72 11.78
C GLU A 194 28.85 5.35 12.25
N GLU A 195 28.53 4.94 13.49
CA GLU A 195 28.85 3.61 14.04
C GLU A 195 28.29 2.47 13.16
N LEU A 196 27.08 2.66 12.62
CA LEU A 196 26.40 1.68 11.77
C LEU A 196 26.87 1.71 10.30
N GLY A 197 27.78 2.62 9.94
CA GLY A 197 28.21 2.86 8.56
C GLY A 197 27.09 3.41 7.68
N ALA A 198 26.14 4.13 8.27
CA ALA A 198 25.06 4.81 7.56
C ALA A 198 25.43 6.26 7.27
N SER A 199 25.09 6.71 6.07
CA SER A 199 25.29 8.09 5.63
C SER A 199 23.95 8.77 5.37
N GLU A 200 23.93 10.09 5.58
CA GLU A 200 22.79 10.94 5.29
C GLU A 200 22.65 11.09 3.76
N VAL A 201 21.58 10.52 3.21
CA VAL A 201 21.33 10.48 1.75
C VAL A 201 20.59 11.73 1.28
N ALA A 202 19.79 12.33 2.15
CA ALA A 202 19.08 13.57 1.88
C ALA A 202 19.43 14.60 2.94
N LYS A 203 19.66 15.86 2.53
CA LYS A 203 19.94 16.97 3.44
C LYS A 203 18.85 17.05 4.50
N PHE A 204 19.24 17.23 5.76
CA PHE A 204 18.35 17.59 6.86
C PHE A 204 17.35 18.68 6.44
N THR A 205 16.07 18.38 6.50
CA THR A 205 14.99 19.31 6.18
C THR A 205 14.17 19.64 7.41
N GLY A 206 13.87 20.92 7.62
CA GLY A 206 12.98 21.39 8.68
C GLY A 206 13.68 22.25 9.72
N ALA A 207 12.98 22.50 10.83
CA ALA A 207 13.43 23.38 11.90
C ALA A 207 13.67 22.60 13.19
N ILE A 208 14.78 22.89 13.87
CA ILE A 208 15.05 22.41 15.23
C ILE A 208 13.93 22.92 16.15
N LEU A 209 13.41 22.05 17.04
CA LEU A 209 12.19 22.27 17.86
C LEU A 209 10.87 22.38 17.06
N GLY A 210 10.91 22.32 15.74
CA GLY A 210 9.75 22.22 14.85
C GLY A 210 9.52 20.77 14.40
N GLN A 211 9.18 20.59 13.13
CA GLN A 211 9.26 19.29 12.47
C GLN A 211 10.56 19.25 11.68
N ALA A 212 11.36 18.21 11.89
CA ALA A 212 12.58 17.96 11.14
C ALA A 212 12.65 16.51 10.66
N THR A 213 13.26 16.32 9.50
CA THR A 213 13.40 15.01 8.86
C THR A 213 14.85 14.80 8.43
N MET A 214 15.38 13.62 8.71
CA MET A 214 16.71 13.17 8.29
C MET A 214 16.59 11.79 7.63
N THR A 215 17.15 11.62 6.43
CA THR A 215 17.09 10.33 5.72
C THR A 215 18.46 9.68 5.68
N VAL A 216 18.55 8.45 6.19
CA VAL A 216 19.81 7.70 6.31
C VAL A 216 19.72 6.35 5.59
N GLU A 217 20.83 5.93 5.02
CA GLU A 217 21.00 4.63 4.34
C GLU A 217 22.38 4.07 4.66
N LYS A 218 22.47 2.74 4.80
CA LYS A 218 23.76 2.06 5.01
C LYS A 218 24.56 2.09 3.70
N LEU A 219 25.79 2.57 3.75
CA LEU A 219 26.69 2.52 2.60
C LEU A 219 26.91 1.05 2.22
N LYS A 220 26.69 0.71 0.95
CA LYS A 220 27.09 -0.61 0.43
C LYS A 220 28.62 -0.63 0.40
N LYS A 221 29.24 -1.45 1.25
CA LYS A 221 30.65 -1.83 1.11
C LYS A 221 30.81 -2.74 -0.10
#